data_AF-A0A4R4P7P1-F1
#
_entry.id   AF-A0A4R4P7P1-F1
#
_cell.length_a   1.000
_cell.length_b   1.000
_cell.length_c   1.000
_cell.angle_alpha   90.00
_cell.angle_beta   90.00
_cell.angle_gamma   90.00
#
_symmetry.space_group_name_H-M   'P 1'
#
loop_
_entity.id
_entity.type
_entity.pdbx_description
1 polymer ?
#
loop_
_entity_poly.entity_id
_entity_poly.type
_entity_poly.pdbx_seq_one_letter_code
_entity_poly.pdbx_strand_id
1 'polypeptide(L)'
;MSIVSFLADAAVTGKVADLGLGSRPEKVRGVLGPEGCADRKKKSLRLDYGLVEFAFYDGLCEGIFIQVHRLLNGPDEVVPDAFRLSFPGISRTVSFDAVRSDIEGRGGYYLEGLRAQTGYRHYRIAGSAVVLIVNDEPARDAEQLAAGDLWSIQISAAG
;
A
#
# COMPACT_ATOMS: atom_id res chain seq x y z
N MET A 1 -7.62 8.14 12.37
CA MET A 1 -6.52 7.18 12.12
C MET A 1 -5.36 7.97 11.49
N SER A 2 -4.10 7.60 11.64
CA SER A 2 -3.03 8.24 10.86
C SER A 2 -2.74 7.43 9.60
N ILE A 3 -2.08 8.01 8.60
CA ILE A 3 -1.62 7.25 7.43
C ILE A 3 -0.65 6.12 7.85
N VAL A 4 0.20 6.37 8.86
CA VAL A 4 1.10 5.36 9.43
C VAL A 4 0.32 4.19 10.01
N SER A 5 -0.70 4.47 10.84
CA SER A 5 -1.57 3.43 11.41
C SER A 5 -2.26 2.64 10.31
N PHE A 6 -2.81 3.30 9.28
CA PHE A 6 -3.45 2.62 8.16
C PHE A 6 -2.51 1.67 7.41
N LEU A 7 -1.27 2.12 7.15
CA LEU A 7 -0.27 1.32 6.47
C LEU A 7 0.16 0.12 7.32
N ALA A 8 0.33 0.31 8.63
CA ALA A 8 0.64 -0.75 9.57
C ALA A 8 -0.53 -1.74 9.73
N ASP A 9 -1.77 -1.25 9.81
CA ASP A 9 -2.99 -2.06 9.78
C ASP A 9 -3.02 -2.94 8.53
N ALA A 10 -2.82 -2.34 7.36
CA ALA A 10 -2.85 -3.07 6.10
C ALA A 10 -1.73 -4.11 6.00
N ALA A 11 -0.54 -3.76 6.50
CA ALA A 11 0.59 -4.68 6.55
C ALA A 11 0.28 -5.90 7.42
N VAL A 12 -0.24 -5.66 8.63
CA VAL A 12 -0.53 -6.71 9.61
C VAL A 12 -1.69 -7.60 9.17
N THR A 13 -2.78 -7.01 8.65
CA THR A 13 -3.99 -7.77 8.31
C THR A 13 -3.98 -8.35 6.90
N GLY A 14 -3.09 -7.85 6.02
CA GLY A 14 -3.13 -8.16 4.58
C GLY A 14 -4.41 -7.68 3.92
N LYS A 15 -4.98 -6.56 4.39
CA LYS A 15 -6.27 -6.01 3.94
C LYS A 15 -6.25 -4.50 3.92
N VAL A 16 -7.06 -3.90 3.05
CA VAL A 16 -7.33 -2.45 3.03
C VAL A 16 -8.82 -2.26 3.20
N ALA A 17 -9.26 -1.62 4.30
CA ALA A 17 -10.69 -1.40 4.60
C ALA A 17 -11.54 -2.69 4.44
N ASP A 18 -11.10 -3.78 5.07
CA ASP A 18 -11.70 -5.13 4.97
C ASP A 18 -11.74 -5.77 3.57
N LEU A 19 -11.03 -5.18 2.61
CA LEU A 19 -10.76 -5.76 1.29
C LEU A 19 -9.43 -6.51 1.34
N GLY A 20 -9.48 -7.82 1.13
CA GLY A 20 -8.29 -8.68 1.05
C GLY A 20 -8.27 -9.46 -0.26
N LEU A 21 -7.26 -10.32 -0.40
CA LEU A 21 -7.20 -11.33 -1.45
C LEU A 21 -8.51 -12.13 -1.51
N GLY A 22 -8.94 -12.52 -2.72
CA GLY A 22 -10.22 -13.17 -2.98
C GLY A 22 -11.44 -12.24 -2.98
N SER A 23 -11.30 -10.96 -2.63
CA SER A 23 -12.39 -9.99 -2.77
C SER A 23 -12.80 -9.82 -4.24
N ARG A 24 -14.09 -9.60 -4.48
CA ARG A 24 -14.62 -9.33 -5.82
C ARG A 24 -14.58 -7.83 -6.16
N PRO A 25 -14.48 -7.45 -7.45
CA PRO A 25 -14.48 -6.05 -7.88
C PRO A 25 -15.68 -5.24 -7.36
N GLU A 26 -16.86 -5.86 -7.26
CA GLU A 26 -18.09 -5.19 -6.80
C GLU A 26 -17.98 -4.79 -5.33
N LYS A 27 -17.33 -5.63 -4.50
CA LYS A 27 -17.07 -5.31 -3.10
C LYS A 27 -16.12 -4.11 -2.98
N VAL A 28 -15.06 -4.08 -3.80
CA VAL A 28 -14.12 -2.96 -3.83
C VAL A 28 -14.84 -1.66 -4.20
N ARG A 29 -15.66 -1.66 -5.25
CA ARG A 29 -16.46 -0.48 -5.65
C ARG A 29 -17.49 -0.08 -4.60
N GLY A 30 -18.06 -1.03 -3.87
CA GLY A 30 -18.96 -0.75 -2.76
C GLY A 30 -18.29 -0.05 -1.58
N VAL A 31 -17.01 -0.34 -1.33
CA VAL A 31 -16.24 0.25 -0.22
C VAL A 31 -15.57 1.57 -0.61
N LEU A 32 -14.96 1.63 -1.80
CA LEU A 32 -14.16 2.78 -2.24
C LEU A 32 -14.91 3.74 -3.18
N GLY A 33 -16.11 3.36 -3.62
CA GLY A 33 -16.87 4.11 -4.60
C GLY A 33 -16.56 3.73 -6.05
N PRO A 34 -17.29 4.34 -7.01
CA PRO A 34 -17.20 4.01 -8.43
C PRO A 34 -16.02 4.67 -9.16
N GLU A 35 -15.41 5.70 -8.57
CA GLU A 35 -14.44 6.63 -9.20
C GLU A 35 -13.07 6.01 -9.58
N GLY A 36 -12.82 4.75 -9.23
CA GLY A 36 -11.58 4.07 -9.58
C GLY A 36 -11.42 3.86 -11.10
N CYS A 37 -10.22 4.10 -11.62
CA CYS A 37 -9.86 3.82 -13.00
C CYS A 37 -9.76 2.32 -13.23
N ALA A 38 -10.47 1.80 -14.23
CA ALA A 38 -10.52 0.37 -14.53
C ALA A 38 -9.75 0.05 -15.82
N ASP A 39 -8.80 -0.87 -15.72
CA ASP A 39 -8.00 -1.36 -16.84
C ASP A 39 -8.19 -2.87 -16.98
N ARG A 40 -8.91 -3.30 -18.03
CA ARG A 40 -9.30 -4.70 -18.25
C ARG A 40 -8.55 -5.30 -19.43
N LYS A 41 -7.91 -6.45 -19.20
CA LYS A 41 -7.22 -7.23 -20.24
C LYS A 41 -7.51 -8.72 -20.08
N LYS A 42 -8.28 -9.29 -21.01
CA LYS A 42 -8.74 -10.70 -20.95
C LYS A 42 -9.42 -10.98 -19.60
N LYS A 43 -8.88 -11.94 -18.83
CA LYS A 43 -9.33 -12.32 -17.48
C LYS A 43 -8.83 -11.39 -16.38
N SER A 44 -7.86 -10.52 -16.69
CA SER A 44 -7.29 -9.59 -15.73
C SER A 44 -8.09 -8.29 -15.68
N LEU A 45 -8.22 -7.75 -14.47
CA LEU A 45 -8.75 -6.41 -14.23
C LEU A 45 -7.83 -5.74 -13.21
N ARG A 46 -7.48 -4.49 -13.45
CA ARG A 46 -6.90 -3.60 -12.45
C ARG A 46 -7.90 -2.50 -12.13
N LEU A 47 -8.10 -2.24 -10.85
CA LEU A 47 -8.80 -1.06 -10.35
C LEU A 47 -7.79 -0.17 -9.64
N ASP A 48 -7.56 1.03 -10.15
CA ASP A 48 -6.64 2.02 -9.60
C ASP A 48 -7.44 3.17 -8.97
N TYR A 49 -7.29 3.36 -7.67
CA TYR A 49 -7.92 4.43 -6.89
C TYR A 49 -6.91 5.49 -6.43
N GLY A 50 -5.79 5.64 -7.14
CA GLY A 50 -4.71 6.58 -6.78
C GLY A 50 -3.76 5.96 -5.76
N LEU A 51 -4.09 6.04 -4.47
CA LEU A 51 -3.24 5.51 -3.39
C LEU A 51 -3.27 3.98 -3.33
N VAL A 52 -4.38 3.36 -3.73
CA VAL A 52 -4.56 1.91 -3.64
C VAL A 52 -4.97 1.35 -5.00
N GLU A 53 -4.29 0.29 -5.41
CA GLU A 53 -4.62 -0.49 -6.59
C GLU A 53 -5.02 -1.92 -6.21
N PHE A 54 -5.97 -2.49 -6.94
CA PHE A 54 -6.38 -3.88 -6.83
C PHE A 54 -6.18 -4.57 -8.17
N ALA A 55 -5.45 -5.68 -8.16
CA ALA A 55 -5.30 -6.57 -9.29
C ALA A 55 -6.20 -7.80 -9.10
N PHE A 56 -6.92 -8.13 -10.17
CA PHE A 56 -7.84 -9.26 -10.21
C PHE A 56 -7.51 -10.16 -11.38
N TYR A 57 -7.74 -11.46 -11.21
CA TYR A 57 -7.77 -12.45 -12.26
C TYR A 57 -8.99 -13.34 -12.08
N ASP A 58 -9.70 -13.61 -13.18
CA ASP A 58 -10.93 -14.42 -13.18
C ASP A 58 -12.00 -13.95 -12.17
N GLY A 59 -12.02 -12.63 -11.89
CA GLY A 59 -12.99 -11.99 -11.00
C GLY A 59 -12.62 -12.01 -9.51
N LEU A 60 -11.44 -12.51 -9.13
CA LEU A 60 -10.98 -12.53 -7.74
C LEU A 60 -9.71 -11.68 -7.57
N CYS A 61 -9.62 -10.97 -6.44
CA CYS A 61 -8.44 -10.16 -6.11
C CYS A 61 -7.24 -11.07 -5.81
N GLU A 62 -6.16 -10.90 -6.57
CA GLU A 62 -4.90 -11.63 -6.38
C GLU A 62 -3.77 -10.73 -5.88
N GLY A 63 -3.96 -9.41 -5.95
CA GLY A 63 -3.00 -8.42 -5.47
C GLY A 63 -3.66 -7.12 -5.02
N ILE A 64 -3.11 -6.52 -3.96
CA ILE A 64 -3.43 -5.18 -3.49
C ILE A 64 -2.10 -4.42 -3.37
N PHE A 65 -2.05 -3.20 -3.88
CA PHE A 65 -0.85 -2.37 -3.89
C PHE A 65 -1.18 -1.01 -3.32
N ILE A 66 -0.52 -0.63 -2.23
CA ILE A 66 -0.61 0.71 -1.65
C ILE A 66 0.56 1.53 -2.16
N GLN A 67 0.30 2.48 -3.05
CA GLN A 67 1.29 3.27 -3.79
C GLN A 67 1.69 4.54 -3.02
N VAL A 68 2.37 4.36 -1.89
CA VAL A 68 2.72 5.46 -0.97
C VAL A 68 3.51 6.57 -1.65
N HIS A 69 4.42 6.24 -2.58
CA HIS A 69 5.18 7.22 -3.36
C HIS A 69 4.30 8.21 -4.15
N ARG A 70 3.05 7.85 -4.50
CA ARG A 70 2.15 8.75 -5.22
C ARG A 70 1.67 9.94 -4.37
N LEU A 71 1.84 9.89 -3.04
CA LEU A 71 1.55 11.02 -2.14
C LEU A 71 2.39 12.27 -2.46
N LEU A 72 3.55 12.11 -3.12
CA LEU A 72 4.37 13.22 -3.61
C LEU A 72 3.61 14.14 -4.57
N ASN A 73 2.69 13.59 -5.37
CA ASN A 73 1.89 14.36 -6.31
C ASN A 73 0.84 15.25 -5.61
N GLY A 74 0.55 14.98 -4.33
CA GLY A 74 -0.48 15.68 -3.57
C GLY A 74 -1.48 14.69 -2.97
N PRO A 75 -1.60 14.60 -1.63
CA PRO A 75 -2.53 13.67 -0.99
C PRO A 75 -3.98 13.85 -1.45
N ASP A 76 -4.42 15.08 -1.71
CA ASP A 76 -5.79 15.36 -2.15
C ASP A 76 -6.11 14.74 -3.53
N GLU A 77 -5.09 14.55 -4.38
CA GLU A 77 -5.25 14.00 -5.73
C GLU A 77 -5.32 12.47 -5.74
N VAL A 78 -4.58 11.82 -4.84
CA VAL A 78 -4.39 10.36 -4.89
C VAL A 78 -5.12 9.60 -3.81
N VAL A 79 -5.53 10.25 -2.72
CA VAL A 79 -6.24 9.57 -1.63
C VAL A 79 -7.72 9.43 -2.00
N PRO A 80 -8.28 8.20 -2.05
CA PRO A 80 -9.69 7.98 -2.27
C PRO A 80 -10.56 8.73 -1.26
N ASP A 81 -11.69 9.27 -1.70
CA ASP A 81 -12.67 9.98 -0.86
C ASP A 81 -13.07 9.17 0.38
N ALA A 82 -13.25 7.86 0.22
CA ALA A 82 -13.54 6.92 1.29
C ALA A 82 -12.52 6.96 2.45
N PHE A 83 -11.30 7.40 2.16
CA PHE A 83 -10.22 7.52 3.13
C PHE A 83 -9.91 8.95 3.57
N ARG A 84 -10.34 9.99 2.82
CA ARG A 84 -9.99 11.39 3.11
C ARG A 84 -10.34 11.83 4.53
N LEU A 85 -11.53 11.47 5.02
CA LEU A 85 -11.97 11.80 6.38
C LEU A 85 -11.15 11.08 7.46
N SER A 86 -10.51 9.96 7.10
CA SER A 86 -9.72 9.17 8.04
C SER A 86 -8.32 9.73 8.25
N PHE A 87 -7.84 10.64 7.38
CA PHE A 87 -6.45 11.09 7.34
C PHE A 87 -6.29 12.63 7.28
N PRO A 88 -6.50 13.34 8.39
CA PRO A 88 -6.20 14.78 8.40
C PRO A 88 -4.69 15.02 8.23
N GLY A 89 -4.31 15.90 7.31
CA GLY A 89 -2.93 16.41 7.20
C GLY A 89 -1.89 15.37 6.76
N ILE A 90 -2.20 14.56 5.73
CA ILE A 90 -1.26 13.56 5.21
C ILE A 90 0.02 14.24 4.70
N SER A 91 1.16 13.75 5.19
CA SER A 91 2.47 14.10 4.64
C SER A 91 2.64 13.53 3.23
N ARG A 92 3.39 14.23 2.37
CA ARG A 92 3.76 13.76 1.03
C ARG A 92 4.68 12.54 1.04
N THR A 93 5.35 12.29 2.17
CA THR A 93 6.21 11.12 2.38
C THR A 93 5.85 10.43 3.70
N VAL A 94 6.14 9.14 3.78
CA VAL A 94 5.93 8.34 5.00
C VAL A 94 7.21 7.60 5.33
N SER A 95 7.77 7.86 6.51
CA SER A 95 8.94 7.16 7.01
C SER A 95 8.64 5.67 7.22
N PHE A 96 9.50 4.80 6.69
CA PHE A 96 9.40 3.36 6.94
C PHE A 96 9.56 3.03 8.43
N ASP A 97 10.46 3.71 9.14
CA ASP A 97 10.70 3.43 10.57
C ASP A 97 9.47 3.74 11.43
N ALA A 98 8.67 4.76 11.06
CA ALA A 98 7.41 5.03 11.73
C ALA A 98 6.40 3.88 11.52
N VAL A 99 6.31 3.34 10.30
CA VAL A 99 5.43 2.21 9.98
C VAL A 99 5.91 0.92 10.66
N ARG A 100 7.23 0.65 10.65
CA ARG A 100 7.82 -0.48 11.37
C ARG A 100 7.52 -0.40 12.86
N SER A 101 7.73 0.75 13.48
CA SER A 101 7.49 0.95 14.91
C SER A 101 6.02 0.68 15.28
N ASP A 102 5.08 1.12 14.45
CA ASP A 102 3.66 0.84 14.67
C ASP A 102 3.31 -0.65 14.48
N ILE A 103 3.89 -1.33 13.48
CA ILE A 103 3.73 -2.78 13.27
C ILE A 103 4.25 -3.58 14.48
N GLU A 104 5.48 -3.31 14.90
CA GLU A 104 6.14 -4.05 15.99
C GLU A 104 5.50 -3.73 17.35
N GLY A 105 5.02 -2.50 17.55
CA GLY A 105 4.29 -2.07 18.74
C GLY A 105 2.94 -2.78 18.96
N ARG A 106 2.34 -3.34 17.90
CA ARG A 106 1.10 -4.13 17.99
C ARG A 106 1.32 -5.53 18.58
N GLY A 107 2.58 -5.97 18.68
CA GLY A 107 2.97 -7.24 19.26
C GLY A 107 2.76 -8.43 18.31
N GLY A 108 3.69 -9.39 18.33
CA GLY A 108 3.59 -10.62 17.55
C GLY A 108 3.90 -10.50 16.04
N TYR A 109 4.22 -9.29 15.57
CA TYR A 109 4.64 -9.03 14.18
C TYR A 109 6.06 -8.48 14.16
N TYR A 110 6.89 -9.00 13.25
CA TYR A 110 8.23 -8.49 13.01
C TYR A 110 8.54 -8.53 11.51
N LEU A 111 9.38 -7.60 11.08
CA LEU A 111 9.77 -7.44 9.68
C LEU A 111 11.08 -8.17 9.40
N GLU A 112 11.06 -9.11 8.46
CA GLU A 112 12.23 -9.78 7.92
C GLU A 112 12.74 -9.04 6.69
N GLY A 113 14.04 -8.78 6.62
CA GLY A 113 14.66 -8.25 5.42
C GLY A 113 14.65 -9.28 4.29
N LEU A 114 14.23 -8.86 3.10
CA LEU A 114 14.37 -9.65 1.88
C LEU A 114 15.62 -9.21 1.10
N ARG A 115 15.97 -9.98 0.07
CA ARG A 115 17.06 -9.61 -0.84
C ARG A 115 16.76 -8.24 -1.45
N ALA A 116 17.66 -7.28 -1.21
CA ALA A 116 17.57 -5.96 -1.79
C ALA A 116 17.57 -6.03 -3.32
N GLN A 117 16.81 -5.13 -3.94
CA GLN A 117 16.88 -4.85 -5.37
C GLN A 117 17.54 -3.49 -5.55
N THR A 118 18.14 -3.22 -6.71
CA THR A 118 18.80 -1.93 -6.95
C THR A 118 17.82 -0.79 -6.71
N GLY A 119 18.17 0.12 -5.79
CA GLY A 119 17.37 1.28 -5.40
C GLY A 119 16.31 1.01 -4.31
N TYR A 120 16.09 -0.24 -3.90
CA TYR A 120 15.04 -0.58 -2.94
C TYR A 120 15.43 -1.66 -1.92
N ARG A 121 15.05 -1.43 -0.67
CA ARG A 121 15.04 -2.46 0.38
C ARG A 121 13.64 -3.03 0.51
N HIS A 122 13.55 -4.35 0.58
CA HIS A 122 12.29 -5.06 0.73
C HIS A 122 12.22 -5.70 2.11
N TYR A 123 11.06 -5.61 2.75
CA TYR A 123 10.79 -6.24 4.03
C TYR A 123 9.49 -7.05 3.94
N ARG A 124 9.42 -8.17 4.63
CA ARG A 124 8.21 -8.99 4.75
C ARG A 124 7.79 -9.07 6.19
N ILE A 125 6.50 -9.04 6.48
CA ILE A 125 6.04 -9.53 7.80
C ILE A 125 6.21 -11.04 7.81
N ALA A 126 6.89 -11.56 8.83
CA ALA A 126 7.16 -13.00 8.94
C ALA A 126 5.87 -13.81 8.85
N GLY A 127 5.86 -14.83 7.98
CA GLY A 127 4.69 -15.69 7.75
C GLY A 127 3.52 -15.03 7.00
N SER A 128 3.67 -13.82 6.45
CA SER A 128 2.63 -13.14 5.69
C SER A 128 2.95 -13.03 4.20
N ALA A 129 1.93 -12.71 3.41
CA ALA A 129 2.05 -12.43 1.98
C ALA A 129 2.24 -10.92 1.69
N VAL A 130 2.72 -10.17 2.68
CA VAL A 130 2.83 -8.72 2.64
C VAL A 130 4.29 -8.28 2.58
N VAL A 131 4.62 -7.52 1.54
CA VAL A 131 5.96 -6.96 1.31
C VAL A 131 5.89 -5.44 1.36
N LEU A 132 6.76 -4.84 2.18
CA LEU A 132 6.98 -3.41 2.25
C LEU A 132 8.23 -3.09 1.42
N ILE A 133 8.09 -2.14 0.49
CA ILE A 133 9.17 -1.67 -0.37
C ILE A 133 9.57 -0.29 0.12
N VAL A 134 10.86 -0.13 0.41
CA VAL A 134 11.45 1.07 0.99
C VAL A 134 12.48 1.62 0.02
N ASN A 135 12.40 2.92 -0.24
CA ASN A 135 13.39 3.61 -1.07
C ASN A 135 14.77 3.53 -0.39
N ASP A 136 15.79 3.15 -1.16
CA ASP A 136 17.18 3.10 -0.69
C ASP A 136 18.07 4.14 -1.37
N GLU A 137 17.54 4.87 -2.34
CA GLU A 137 18.27 5.93 -3.01
C GLU A 137 18.19 7.25 -2.24
N PRO A 138 19.30 8.01 -2.14
CA PRO A 138 19.25 9.33 -1.55
C PRO A 138 18.38 10.27 -2.41
N ALA A 139 17.56 11.10 -1.75
CA ALA A 139 16.84 12.16 -2.44
C ALA A 139 17.82 13.14 -3.09
N ARG A 140 17.57 13.48 -4.35
CA ARG A 140 18.38 14.49 -5.07
C ARG A 140 17.82 15.90 -4.95
N ASP A 141 16.53 16.01 -4.62
CA ASP A 141 15.80 17.25 -4.38
C ASP A 141 14.63 17.01 -3.40
N ALA A 142 13.90 18.07 -3.04
CA ALA A 142 12.79 18.02 -2.09
C ALA A 142 11.50 17.38 -2.66
N GLU A 143 11.46 17.06 -3.95
CA GLU A 143 10.31 16.43 -4.62
C GLU A 143 10.48 14.91 -4.74
N GLN A 144 11.60 14.37 -4.23
CA GLN A 144 11.91 12.94 -4.24
C GLN A 144 11.77 12.32 -2.85
N LEU A 145 11.52 11.01 -2.82
CA LEU A 145 11.60 10.23 -1.60
C LEU A 145 13.05 10.17 -1.09
N ALA A 146 13.22 10.29 0.22
CA ALA A 146 14.50 10.07 0.86
C ALA A 146 14.76 8.57 1.06
N ALA A 147 16.03 8.19 1.21
CA ALA A 147 16.37 6.84 1.62
C ALA A 147 15.74 6.56 2.99
N GLY A 148 15.01 5.45 3.11
CA GLY A 148 14.22 5.11 4.30
C GLY A 148 12.75 5.55 4.25
N ASP A 149 12.31 6.26 3.21
CA ASP A 149 10.88 6.46 2.98
C ASP A 149 10.22 5.22 2.39
N LEU A 150 8.98 4.96 2.80
CA LEU A 150 8.18 3.86 2.29
C LEU A 150 7.72 4.19 0.86
N TRP A 151 8.07 3.30 -0.08
CA TRP A 151 7.70 3.43 -1.49
C TRP A 151 6.31 2.84 -1.76
N SER A 152 6.07 1.61 -1.30
CA SER A 152 4.79 0.92 -1.43
C SER A 152 4.64 -0.26 -0.47
N ILE A 153 3.40 -0.74 -0.32
CA ILE A 153 3.08 -2.02 0.32
C ILE A 153 2.39 -2.90 -0.72
N GLN A 154 2.83 -4.15 -0.82
CA GLN A 154 2.27 -5.15 -1.72
C GLN A 154 1.68 -6.30 -0.91
N ILE A 155 0.44 -6.68 -1.20
CA ILE A 155 -0.25 -7.84 -0.62
C ILE A 155 -0.62 -8.73 -1.81
N SER A 156 0.04 -9.88 -1.97
CA SER A 156 -0.21 -10.75 -3.13
C SER A 156 -0.17 -12.22 -2.76
N ALA A 157 -0.97 -13.04 -3.44
CA ALA A 157 -0.96 -14.50 -3.23
C ALA A 157 0.36 -15.17 -3.65
N ALA A 158 1.17 -14.48 -4.47
CA ALA A 158 2.50 -14.90 -4.84
C ALA A 158 3.50 -14.37 -3.79
N GLY A 159 3.95 -15.27 -2.91
CA GLY A 159 5.03 -15.05 -1.94
C GLY A 159 5.98 -16.24 -1.93
#